data_AF-A0A922NYZ5-F1
#
_entry.id   AF-A0A922NYZ5-F1
#
_cell.length_a   1.000
_cell.length_b   1.000
_cell.length_c   1.000
_cell.angle_alpha   90.00
_cell.angle_beta   90.00
_cell.angle_gamma   90.00
#
_symmetry.space_group_name_H-M   'P 1'
#
loop_
_entity.id
_entity.type
_entity.pdbx_description
1 polymer ?
#
loop_
_entity_poly.entity_id
_entity_poly.type
_entity_poly.pdbx_seq_one_letter_code
_entity_poly.pdbx_strand_id
1 'polypeptide(L)'
;MNRGFETRAGHQWRLNHHSVDSEEFQHWNMRVGDTLLPDVSASPTLKLVLVFNSRLQSAALLMGAAFHEASVSDFELPRERSSVHRTQKQRTWYSHIVDDCLARSREVRQALLHRWTPTPRAEQLAIDAFVLLTELTPARAELLRLCQYDRARAFSTLAKHIDLAADQFQLSADLLAEVEGGSGAVAMSDEQRFVAISTALLDRSGGGVSLTEGAKMLGITRQALHKRVKLGSAFGLMLGSEIVLPKFQFVTDGNGTRLVEGLVKITKLFDDSGAGRWSMLQFLIDIDPNLADTPQRVLAVGRIDDVVTAAKAYLGLNEG
;
A
#
# COMPACT_ATOMS: atom_id res chain seq x y z
N MET A 1 78.46 -13.28 12.72
CA MET A 1 77.88 -13.66 11.41
C MET A 1 76.38 -13.82 11.58
N ASN A 2 75.63 -12.85 11.04
CA ASN A 2 74.16 -12.75 11.05
C ASN A 2 73.50 -13.87 10.26
N ARG A 3 72.36 -14.38 10.73
CA ARG A 3 71.28 -14.89 9.86
C ARG A 3 69.99 -14.21 10.28
N GLY A 4 69.54 -13.29 9.43
CA GLY A 4 68.35 -12.48 9.61
C GLY A 4 67.08 -13.29 9.35
N PHE A 5 66.04 -12.91 10.10
CA PHE A 5 64.65 -13.23 9.83
C PHE A 5 64.24 -12.57 8.51
N GLU A 6 63.92 -13.35 7.49
CA GLU A 6 63.22 -12.86 6.30
C GLU A 6 61.71 -12.91 6.55
N THR A 7 61.19 -11.74 6.90
CA THR A 7 59.77 -11.37 6.84
C THR A 7 59.24 -11.60 5.42
N ARG A 8 58.33 -12.56 5.24
CA ARG A 8 57.56 -12.69 3.99
C ARG A 8 56.62 -11.50 3.88
N ALA A 9 56.95 -10.60 2.94
CA ALA A 9 56.18 -9.41 2.60
C ALA A 9 54.73 -9.77 2.30
N GLY A 10 53.80 -9.21 3.08
CA GLY A 10 52.40 -9.15 2.70
C GLY A 10 52.28 -8.29 1.45
N HIS A 11 51.81 -8.88 0.35
CA HIS A 11 51.41 -8.11 -0.82
C HIS A 11 50.18 -7.28 -0.44
N GLN A 12 50.44 -6.02 -0.09
CA GLN A 12 49.46 -4.97 0.13
C GLN A 12 48.82 -4.65 -1.22
N TRP A 13 47.73 -5.34 -1.55
CA TRP A 13 46.89 -4.99 -2.68
C TRP A 13 46.18 -3.67 -2.34
N ARG A 14 46.70 -2.56 -2.90
CA ARG A 14 45.90 -1.35 -3.03
C ARG A 14 44.69 -1.72 -3.89
N LEU A 15 43.50 -1.65 -3.32
CA LEU A 15 42.28 -1.50 -4.11
C LEU A 15 42.56 -0.35 -5.08
N ASN A 16 42.70 -0.66 -6.37
CA ASN A 16 42.86 0.38 -7.37
C ASN A 16 41.64 1.28 -7.25
N HIS A 17 41.85 2.52 -6.80
CA HIS A 17 40.83 3.57 -6.77
C HIS A 17 40.21 3.84 -8.16
N HIS A 18 40.75 3.25 -9.24
CA HIS A 18 40.23 3.37 -10.60
C HIS A 18 39.01 2.52 -10.93
N SER A 19 38.58 1.57 -10.09
CA SER A 19 37.31 0.86 -10.35
C SER A 19 36.07 1.67 -9.94
N VAL A 20 36.24 2.74 -9.17
CA VAL A 20 35.13 3.58 -8.68
C VAL A 20 34.84 4.75 -9.63
N ASP A 21 35.83 5.14 -10.46
CA ASP A 21 35.76 6.31 -11.36
C ASP A 21 35.81 5.95 -12.85
N SER A 22 35.58 4.69 -13.24
CA SER A 22 35.46 4.38 -14.68
C SER A 22 34.14 4.95 -15.21
N GLU A 23 34.22 5.81 -16.22
CA GLU A 23 33.05 6.35 -16.94
C GLU A 23 32.12 5.23 -17.46
N GLU A 24 32.62 4.01 -17.65
CA GLU A 24 31.82 2.82 -17.94
C GLU A 24 30.90 2.39 -16.78
N PHE A 25 31.33 2.55 -15.53
CA PHE A 25 30.51 2.24 -14.33
C PHE A 25 29.44 3.31 -14.11
N GLN A 26 29.75 4.58 -14.40
CA GLN A 26 28.75 5.66 -14.46
C GLN A 26 27.76 5.46 -15.62
N HIS A 27 28.22 4.95 -16.76
CA HIS A 27 27.37 4.63 -17.92
C HIS A 27 26.43 3.44 -17.65
N TRP A 28 26.84 2.44 -16.87
CA TRP A 28 25.95 1.37 -16.40
C TRP A 28 24.98 1.85 -15.30
N ASN A 29 25.43 2.68 -14.35
CA ASN A 29 24.55 3.29 -13.34
C ASN A 29 23.53 4.26 -13.94
N MET A 30 23.88 5.00 -15.00
CA MET A 30 22.94 5.85 -15.74
C MET A 30 21.86 5.03 -16.44
N ARG A 31 22.19 3.86 -17.02
CA ARG A 31 21.16 3.02 -17.68
C ARG A 31 20.23 2.30 -16.69
N VAL A 32 20.70 1.96 -15.49
CA VAL A 32 19.85 1.36 -14.45
C VAL A 32 19.08 2.43 -13.68
N GLY A 33 19.61 3.66 -13.59
CA GLY A 33 18.90 4.84 -13.06
C GLY A 33 17.78 5.32 -13.99
N ASP A 34 18.01 5.34 -15.31
CA ASP A 34 17.05 5.83 -16.32
C ASP A 34 16.03 4.78 -16.80
N THR A 35 16.11 3.53 -16.33
CA THR A 35 15.08 2.51 -16.59
C THR A 35 14.11 2.32 -15.41
N LEU A 36 14.27 3.11 -14.34
CA LEU A 36 13.20 3.28 -13.37
C LEU A 36 12.08 4.08 -14.04
N LEU A 37 11.02 3.36 -14.38
CA LEU A 37 9.73 3.86 -14.85
C LEU A 37 9.41 5.24 -14.25
N PRO A 38 8.89 6.19 -15.07
CA PRO A 38 8.58 7.53 -14.60
C PRO A 38 7.58 7.44 -13.44
N ASP A 39 8.00 7.96 -12.28
CA ASP A 39 7.19 8.39 -11.15
C ASP A 39 5.87 7.63 -10.91
N VAL A 40 5.95 6.30 -10.88
CA VAL A 40 4.86 5.50 -10.32
C VAL A 40 4.98 5.66 -8.81
N SER A 41 3.92 6.14 -8.18
CA SER A 41 3.72 6.22 -6.73
C SER A 41 3.77 4.82 -6.08
N ALA A 42 4.91 4.16 -6.16
CA ALA A 42 5.15 2.85 -5.58
C ALA A 42 5.36 3.06 -4.08
N SER A 43 4.52 2.38 -3.29
CA SER A 43 4.65 2.31 -1.83
C SER A 43 6.11 2.04 -1.43
N PRO A 44 6.64 2.68 -0.37
CA PRO A 44 7.99 2.44 0.14
C PRO A 44 8.33 0.94 0.27
N THR A 45 7.34 0.10 0.57
CA THR A 45 7.53 -1.34 0.69
C THR A 45 7.74 -2.06 -0.64
N LEU A 46 7.11 -1.62 -1.73
CA LEU A 46 7.37 -2.16 -3.08
C LEU A 46 8.78 -1.80 -3.55
N LYS A 47 9.27 -0.60 -3.20
CA LYS A 47 10.66 -0.22 -3.45
C LYS A 47 11.64 -1.12 -2.70
N LEU A 48 11.33 -1.46 -1.44
CA LEU A 48 12.14 -2.37 -0.64
C LEU A 48 12.15 -3.79 -1.23
N VAL A 49 11.01 -4.30 -1.69
CA VAL A 49 10.91 -5.60 -2.39
C VAL A 49 11.74 -5.61 -3.68
N LEU A 50 11.67 -4.55 -4.48
CA LEU A 50 12.44 -4.44 -5.73
C LEU A 50 13.95 -4.42 -5.47
N VAL A 51 14.41 -3.61 -4.51
CA VAL A 51 15.84 -3.53 -4.17
C VAL A 51 16.33 -4.86 -3.58
N PHE A 52 15.58 -5.43 -2.63
CA PHE A 52 15.95 -6.69 -2.00
C PHE A 52 16.01 -7.86 -3.01
N ASN A 53 14.99 -7.99 -3.86
CA ASN A 53 14.94 -9.01 -4.89
C ASN A 53 16.07 -8.83 -5.93
N SER A 54 16.22 -7.62 -6.49
CA SER A 54 17.23 -7.38 -7.53
C SER A 54 18.65 -7.68 -7.04
N ARG A 55 19.01 -7.25 -5.82
CA ARG A 55 20.33 -7.52 -5.24
C ARG A 55 20.56 -9.01 -4.97
N LEU A 56 19.56 -9.73 -4.46
CA LEU A 56 19.67 -11.17 -4.24
C LEU A 56 19.82 -11.95 -5.56
N GLN A 57 19.05 -11.61 -6.58
CA GLN A 57 19.11 -12.27 -7.89
C GLN A 57 20.46 -12.02 -8.58
N SER A 58 20.93 -10.76 -8.61
CA SER A 58 22.24 -10.43 -9.19
C SER A 58 23.38 -11.11 -8.45
N ALA A 59 23.34 -11.15 -7.11
CA ALA A 59 24.36 -11.82 -6.32
C ALA A 59 24.33 -13.35 -6.50
N ALA A 60 23.14 -13.96 -6.59
CA ALA A 60 23.00 -15.39 -6.88
C ALA A 60 23.62 -15.75 -8.23
N LEU A 61 23.40 -14.92 -9.26
CA LEU A 61 23.98 -15.11 -10.58
C LEU A 61 25.50 -15.00 -10.56
N LEU A 62 26.05 -13.99 -9.86
CA LEU A 62 27.50 -13.81 -9.73
C LEU A 62 28.16 -14.95 -8.94
N MET A 63 27.55 -15.40 -7.84
CA MET A 63 28.03 -16.56 -7.08
C MET A 63 27.95 -17.86 -7.90
N GLY A 64 26.87 -18.05 -8.67
CA GLY A 64 26.75 -19.18 -9.58
C GLY A 64 27.81 -19.18 -10.68
N ALA A 65 28.08 -18.01 -11.27
CA ALA A 65 29.16 -17.84 -12.24
C ALA A 65 30.54 -18.09 -11.63
N ALA A 66 30.77 -17.63 -10.39
CA ALA A 66 31.99 -17.87 -9.65
C ALA A 66 32.23 -19.37 -9.38
N PHE A 67 31.18 -20.09 -8.96
CA PHE A 67 31.24 -21.54 -8.73
C PHE A 67 31.46 -22.32 -10.03
N HIS A 68 30.82 -21.90 -11.11
CA HIS A 68 31.04 -22.49 -12.44
C HIS A 68 32.50 -22.29 -12.90
N GLU A 69 33.03 -21.07 -12.78
CA GLU A 69 34.42 -20.74 -13.16
C GLU A 69 35.46 -21.54 -12.35
N ALA A 70 35.19 -21.81 -11.06
CA ALA A 70 36.06 -22.64 -10.23
C ALA A 70 35.71 -24.14 -10.26
N SER A 71 34.80 -24.57 -11.14
CA SER A 71 34.39 -25.96 -11.29
C SER A 71 33.92 -26.61 -9.97
N VAL A 72 33.23 -25.84 -9.13
CA VAL A 72 32.65 -26.30 -7.85
C VAL A 72 31.48 -27.23 -8.15
N SER A 73 31.60 -28.51 -7.77
CA SER A 73 30.61 -29.56 -8.06
C SER A 73 29.93 -30.13 -6.81
N ASP A 74 30.44 -29.78 -5.63
CA ASP A 74 29.95 -30.21 -4.32
C ASP A 74 28.89 -29.26 -3.72
N PHE A 75 28.62 -28.14 -4.39
CA PHE A 75 27.56 -27.21 -4.02
C PHE A 75 26.25 -27.56 -4.73
N GLU A 76 25.33 -28.19 -4.02
CA GLU A 76 23.97 -28.41 -4.50
C GLU A 76 23.06 -27.26 -4.08
N LEU A 77 22.47 -26.58 -5.06
CA LEU A 77 21.33 -25.69 -4.79
C LEU A 77 20.20 -26.54 -4.20
N PRO A 78 19.53 -26.09 -3.12
CA PRO A 78 18.33 -26.74 -2.63
C PRO A 78 17.33 -26.85 -3.79
N ARG A 79 17.16 -28.06 -4.34
CA ARG A 79 16.13 -28.30 -5.35
C ARG A 79 14.81 -27.81 -4.78
N GLU A 80 14.19 -26.85 -5.46
CA GLU A 80 12.79 -26.53 -5.21
C GLU A 80 12.01 -27.84 -5.32
N ARG A 81 11.66 -28.41 -4.17
CA ARG A 81 10.62 -29.42 -4.14
C ARG A 81 9.38 -28.64 -4.52
N SER A 82 9.05 -28.66 -5.82
CA SER A 82 7.74 -28.29 -6.31
C SER A 82 6.76 -29.14 -5.50
N SER A 83 6.27 -28.59 -4.40
CA SER A 83 5.32 -29.28 -3.54
C SER A 83 4.01 -29.26 -4.30
N VAL A 84 3.85 -30.25 -5.17
CA VAL A 84 2.65 -30.49 -5.99
C VAL A 84 1.40 -30.67 -5.11
N HIS A 85 1.54 -30.77 -3.79
CA HIS A 85 0.44 -30.75 -2.82
C HIS A 85 0.65 -29.64 -1.77
N ARG A 86 0.42 -28.38 -2.16
CA ARG A 86 0.09 -27.33 -1.18
C ARG A 86 -1.28 -26.78 -1.53
N THR A 87 -2.21 -27.05 -0.62
CA THR A 87 -3.61 -26.63 -0.62
C THR A 87 -3.83 -25.30 -1.30
N GLN A 88 -4.78 -25.32 -2.22
CA GLN A 88 -5.29 -24.27 -3.10
C GLN A 88 -5.92 -23.10 -2.29
N LYS A 89 -5.14 -22.45 -1.42
CA LYS A 89 -5.41 -21.08 -1.01
C LYS A 89 -4.92 -20.22 -2.17
N GLN A 90 -5.77 -19.33 -2.69
CA GLN A 90 -5.39 -18.35 -3.70
C GLN A 90 -4.14 -17.59 -3.22
N ARG A 91 -2.97 -17.98 -3.73
CA ARG A 91 -1.71 -17.29 -3.47
C ARG A 91 -1.71 -16.04 -4.33
N THR A 92 -1.62 -14.88 -3.71
CA THR A 92 -1.47 -13.61 -4.43
C THR A 92 -0.11 -13.59 -5.13
N TRP A 93 0.00 -12.86 -6.24
CA TRP A 93 1.28 -12.67 -6.96
C TRP A 93 2.39 -12.17 -6.01
N TYR A 94 2.02 -11.33 -5.03
CA TYR A 94 2.91 -10.81 -4.00
C TYR A 94 3.49 -11.93 -3.11
N SER A 95 2.65 -12.88 -2.66
CA SER A 95 3.11 -14.01 -1.85
C SER A 95 4.11 -14.91 -2.58
N HIS A 96 3.99 -15.04 -3.91
CA HIS A 96 4.96 -15.77 -4.73
C HIS A 96 6.32 -15.05 -4.77
N ILE A 97 6.33 -13.73 -4.98
CA ILE A 97 7.58 -12.96 -5.00
C ILE A 97 8.29 -13.02 -3.65
N VAL A 98 7.54 -12.95 -2.55
CA VAL A 98 8.10 -13.06 -1.19
C VAL A 98 8.72 -14.44 -0.97
N ASP A 99 7.98 -15.51 -1.28
CA ASP A 99 8.47 -16.90 -1.19
C ASP A 99 9.77 -17.09 -2.01
N ASP A 100 9.79 -16.59 -3.25
CA ASP A 100 10.95 -16.70 -4.15
C ASP A 100 12.15 -15.90 -3.61
N CYS A 101 11.94 -14.68 -3.10
CA CYS A 101 13.00 -13.86 -2.51
C CYS A 101 13.63 -14.56 -1.29
N LEU A 102 12.81 -15.15 -0.43
CA LEU A 102 13.29 -15.90 0.73
C LEU A 102 14.02 -17.19 0.35
N ALA A 103 13.57 -17.87 -0.71
CA ALA A 103 14.28 -19.03 -1.23
C ALA A 103 15.67 -18.61 -1.74
N ARG A 104 15.73 -17.55 -2.56
CA ARG A 104 17.00 -17.00 -3.06
C ARG A 104 17.93 -16.52 -1.95
N SER A 105 17.42 -15.89 -0.90
CA SER A 105 18.26 -15.41 0.22
C SER A 105 18.98 -16.56 0.93
N ARG A 106 18.29 -17.69 1.15
CA ARG A 106 18.87 -18.90 1.75
C ARG A 106 19.97 -19.50 0.87
N GLU A 107 19.78 -19.50 -0.44
CA GLU A 107 20.77 -20.02 -1.37
C GLU A 107 22.03 -19.16 -1.43
N VAL A 108 21.87 -17.84 -1.56
CA VAL A 108 22.99 -16.90 -1.54
C VAL A 108 23.76 -17.03 -0.23
N ARG A 109 23.06 -17.11 0.90
CA ARG A 109 23.67 -17.36 2.21
C ARG A 109 24.47 -18.67 2.24
N GLN A 110 23.92 -19.77 1.73
CA GLN A 110 24.63 -21.05 1.66
C GLN A 110 25.88 -20.94 0.77
N ALA A 111 25.78 -20.24 -0.36
CA ALA A 111 26.91 -20.00 -1.26
C ALA A 111 28.01 -19.16 -0.57
N LEU A 112 27.65 -18.14 0.21
CA LEU A 112 28.63 -17.34 0.97
C LEU A 112 29.35 -18.15 2.06
N LEU A 113 28.69 -19.16 2.63
CA LEU A 113 29.26 -20.03 3.67
C LEU A 113 30.01 -21.24 3.10
N HIS A 114 29.86 -21.53 1.81
CA HIS A 114 30.51 -22.66 1.15
C HIS A 114 32.03 -22.50 1.21
N ARG A 115 32.73 -23.59 1.48
CA ARG A 115 34.20 -23.60 1.49
C ARG A 115 34.71 -24.14 0.17
N TRP A 116 35.40 -23.30 -0.57
CA TRP A 116 35.93 -23.63 -1.90
C TRP A 116 37.22 -22.83 -2.14
N THR A 117 37.97 -23.22 -3.17
CA THR A 117 39.22 -22.56 -3.56
C THR A 117 39.02 -21.82 -4.88
N PRO A 118 38.76 -20.50 -4.84
CA PRO A 118 38.45 -19.73 -6.05
C PRO A 118 39.68 -19.53 -6.94
N THR A 119 39.46 -19.49 -8.24
CA THR A 119 40.42 -18.87 -9.18
C THR A 119 40.37 -17.34 -9.04
N PRO A 120 41.38 -16.57 -9.51
CA PRO A 120 41.35 -15.12 -9.40
C PRO A 120 40.11 -14.46 -10.02
N ARG A 121 39.60 -15.03 -11.12
CA ARG A 121 38.38 -14.56 -11.78
C ARG A 121 37.12 -14.91 -11.00
N ALA A 122 37.03 -16.14 -10.49
CA ALA A 122 35.92 -16.56 -9.64
C ALA A 122 35.88 -15.75 -8.33
N GLU A 123 37.05 -15.41 -7.79
CA GLU A 123 37.18 -14.57 -6.61
C GLU A 123 36.64 -13.16 -6.86
N GLN A 124 36.95 -12.55 -8.01
CA GLN A 124 36.40 -11.24 -8.35
C GLN A 124 34.87 -11.25 -8.42
N LEU A 125 34.28 -12.27 -9.07
CA LEU A 125 32.82 -12.42 -9.14
C LEU A 125 32.19 -12.58 -7.75
N ALA A 126 32.83 -13.34 -6.86
CA ALA A 126 32.38 -13.49 -5.49
C ALA A 126 32.49 -12.19 -4.68
N ILE A 127 33.52 -11.37 -4.92
CA ILE A 127 33.68 -10.04 -4.33
C ILE A 127 32.61 -9.08 -4.84
N ASP A 128 32.30 -9.10 -6.14
CA ASP A 128 31.25 -8.26 -6.71
C ASP A 128 29.87 -8.62 -6.13
N ALA A 129 29.59 -9.92 -5.98
CA ALA A 129 28.40 -10.40 -5.28
C ALA A 129 28.37 -9.93 -3.81
N PHE A 130 29.50 -10.01 -3.11
CA PHE A 130 29.64 -9.53 -1.74
C PHE A 130 29.32 -8.03 -1.64
N VAL A 131 29.87 -7.20 -2.52
CA VAL A 131 29.63 -5.75 -2.52
C VAL A 131 28.15 -5.44 -2.74
N LEU A 132 27.50 -6.10 -3.71
CA LEU A 132 26.05 -5.91 -3.96
C LEU A 132 25.21 -6.26 -2.73
N LEU A 133 25.52 -7.36 -2.05
CA LEU A 133 24.78 -7.82 -0.88
C LEU A 133 25.00 -6.93 0.35
N THR A 134 26.16 -6.26 0.46
CA THR A 134 26.39 -5.32 1.56
C THR A 134 25.46 -4.10 1.51
N GLU A 135 24.83 -3.81 0.37
CA GLU A 135 23.83 -2.74 0.27
C GLU A 135 22.51 -3.08 0.98
N LEU A 136 22.28 -4.35 1.28
CA LEU A 136 21.09 -4.81 2.01
C LEU A 136 21.21 -4.62 3.53
N THR A 137 22.35 -4.12 4.02
CA THR A 137 22.64 -4.00 5.44
C THR A 137 23.26 -2.64 5.79
N PRO A 138 22.90 -2.05 6.94
CA PRO A 138 23.54 -0.83 7.42
C PRO A 138 25.03 -1.02 7.74
N ALA A 139 25.49 -2.26 7.94
CA ALA A 139 26.89 -2.59 8.28
C ALA A 139 27.84 -2.63 7.06
N ARG A 140 27.46 -1.98 5.95
CA ARG A 140 28.22 -2.00 4.68
C ARG A 140 29.68 -1.60 4.87
N ALA A 141 29.93 -0.49 5.55
CA ALA A 141 31.28 0.05 5.69
C ALA A 141 32.19 -0.89 6.50
N GLU A 142 31.66 -1.48 7.58
CA GLU A 142 32.36 -2.43 8.43
C GLU A 142 32.64 -3.74 7.70
N LEU A 143 31.68 -4.26 6.93
CA LEU A 143 31.82 -5.48 6.14
C LEU A 143 32.85 -5.33 5.02
N LEU A 144 32.85 -4.19 4.31
CA LEU A 144 33.85 -3.90 3.28
C LEU A 144 35.25 -3.81 3.87
N ARG A 145 35.41 -3.16 5.04
CA ARG A 145 36.70 -3.13 5.76
C ARG A 145 37.12 -4.52 6.20
N LEU A 146 36.22 -5.29 6.80
CA LEU A 146 36.53 -6.66 7.26
C LEU A 146 36.97 -7.54 6.10
N CYS A 147 36.35 -7.41 4.92
CA CYS A 147 36.70 -8.19 3.73
C CYS A 147 38.14 -7.94 3.24
N GLN A 148 38.69 -6.74 3.49
CA GLN A 148 40.09 -6.43 3.14
C GLN A 148 41.11 -7.22 3.99
N TYR A 149 40.75 -7.55 5.23
CA TYR A 149 41.67 -8.18 6.19
C TYR A 149 41.36 -9.67 6.43
N ASP A 150 40.08 -10.04 6.46
CA ASP A 150 39.60 -11.38 6.76
C ASP A 150 38.33 -11.68 5.96
N ARG A 151 38.53 -12.17 4.73
CA ARG A 151 37.46 -12.47 3.77
C ARG A 151 36.50 -13.53 4.30
N ALA A 152 37.01 -14.64 4.83
CA ALA A 152 36.17 -15.73 5.32
C ALA A 152 35.25 -15.26 6.45
N ARG A 153 35.78 -14.42 7.36
CA ARG A 153 34.97 -13.81 8.41
C ARG A 153 34.00 -12.76 7.87
N ALA A 154 34.39 -11.99 6.86
CA ALA A 154 33.50 -11.03 6.22
C ALA A 154 32.29 -11.70 5.56
N PHE A 155 32.51 -12.76 4.77
CA PHE A 155 31.46 -13.52 4.09
C PHE A 155 30.52 -14.20 5.09
N SER A 156 31.07 -14.83 6.13
CA SER A 156 30.24 -15.42 7.20
C SER A 156 29.47 -14.39 8.03
N THR A 157 30.01 -13.18 8.21
CA THR A 157 29.30 -12.09 8.88
C THR A 157 28.19 -11.53 7.98
N LEU A 158 28.47 -11.31 6.69
CA LEU A 158 27.47 -10.91 5.70
C LEU A 158 26.32 -11.93 5.61
N ALA A 159 26.62 -13.23 5.63
CA ALA A 159 25.61 -14.28 5.64
C ALA A 159 24.61 -14.12 6.81
N LYS A 160 25.09 -13.75 8.02
CA LYS A 160 24.24 -13.44 9.17
C LYS A 160 23.41 -12.17 8.97
N HIS A 161 23.98 -11.15 8.33
CA HIS A 161 23.23 -9.94 8.00
C HIS A 161 22.14 -10.20 6.95
N ILE A 162 22.36 -11.12 6.01
CA ILE A 162 21.35 -11.54 5.04
C ILE A 162 20.22 -12.30 5.73
N ASP A 163 20.51 -13.18 6.70
CA ASP A 163 19.47 -13.80 7.53
C ASP A 163 18.61 -12.74 8.22
N LEU A 164 19.24 -11.77 8.89
CA LEU A 164 18.52 -10.69 9.57
C LEU A 164 17.69 -9.83 8.60
N ALA A 165 18.24 -9.51 7.43
CA ALA A 165 17.53 -8.73 6.42
C ALA A 165 16.36 -9.52 5.80
N ALA A 166 16.50 -10.84 5.64
CA ALA A 166 15.42 -11.72 5.19
C ALA A 166 14.32 -11.85 6.25
N ASP A 167 14.67 -11.92 7.54
CA ASP A 167 13.69 -11.91 8.64
C ASP A 167 12.93 -10.58 8.69
N GLN A 168 13.62 -9.45 8.54
CA GLN A 168 12.99 -8.12 8.47
C GLN A 168 12.11 -7.97 7.23
N PHE A 169 12.54 -8.50 6.09
CA PHE A 169 11.76 -8.55 4.86
C PHE A 169 10.48 -9.37 5.04
N GLN A 170 10.59 -10.55 5.65
CA GLN A 170 9.45 -11.43 5.93
C GLN A 170 8.46 -10.77 6.89
N LEU A 171 8.94 -10.18 7.99
CA LEU A 171 8.08 -9.44 8.92
C LEU A 171 7.38 -8.27 8.23
N SER A 172 8.07 -7.55 7.33
CA SER A 172 7.47 -6.46 6.56
C SER A 172 6.42 -6.96 5.57
N ALA A 173 6.65 -8.12 4.95
CA ALA A 173 5.70 -8.77 4.04
C ALA A 173 4.48 -9.32 4.78
N ASP A 174 4.66 -9.89 5.97
CA ASP A 174 3.59 -10.37 6.84
C ASP A 174 2.77 -9.19 7.38
N LEU A 175 3.42 -8.11 7.83
CA LEU A 175 2.73 -6.87 8.24
C LEU A 175 1.95 -6.27 7.07
N LEU A 176 2.48 -6.28 5.85
CA LEU A 176 1.71 -5.87 4.68
C LEU A 176 0.53 -6.80 4.42
N ALA A 177 0.72 -8.12 4.50
CA ALA A 177 -0.36 -9.08 4.34
C ALA A 177 -1.41 -8.96 5.46
N GLU A 178 -1.03 -8.51 6.66
CA GLU A 178 -1.93 -8.17 7.77
C GLU A 178 -2.56 -6.79 7.62
N VAL A 179 -1.92 -5.81 6.99
CA VAL A 179 -2.52 -4.50 6.69
C VAL A 179 -3.47 -4.61 5.50
N GLU A 180 -3.12 -5.39 4.49
CA GLU A 180 -3.97 -5.76 3.35
C GLU A 180 -5.05 -6.75 3.77
N GLY A 181 -4.75 -7.69 4.68
CA GLY A 181 -5.67 -8.67 5.26
C GLY A 181 -6.50 -8.14 6.43
N GLY A 182 -6.07 -7.06 7.08
CA GLY A 182 -6.80 -6.27 8.07
C GLY A 182 -7.61 -5.15 7.43
N SER A 183 -7.20 -4.67 6.25
CA SER A 183 -8.08 -4.07 5.24
C SER A 183 -8.94 -5.13 4.54
N GLY A 184 -8.62 -6.41 4.74
CA GLY A 184 -9.41 -7.59 4.45
C GLY A 184 -10.43 -7.84 5.57
N ALA A 185 -11.27 -6.84 5.83
CA ALA A 185 -12.65 -7.15 6.15
C ALA A 185 -13.10 -8.23 5.16
N VAL A 186 -13.61 -9.37 5.66
CA VAL A 186 -14.45 -10.34 4.93
C VAL A 186 -14.98 -9.63 3.71
N ALA A 187 -14.48 -9.93 2.51
CA ALA A 187 -14.67 -9.09 1.32
C ALA A 187 -16.09 -8.57 1.33
N MET A 188 -16.26 -7.34 1.87
CA MET A 188 -17.60 -6.87 2.16
C MET A 188 -18.14 -6.73 0.77
N SER A 189 -19.22 -7.47 0.47
CA SER A 189 -19.83 -7.36 -0.84
C SER A 189 -20.06 -5.87 -1.11
N ASP A 190 -20.10 -5.44 -2.38
CA ASP A 190 -20.27 -4.02 -2.67
C ASP A 190 -21.52 -3.45 -1.96
N GLU A 191 -22.52 -4.29 -1.71
CA GLU A 191 -23.69 -3.99 -0.86
C GLU A 191 -23.32 -3.74 0.60
N GLN A 192 -22.47 -4.57 1.22
CA GLN A 192 -22.01 -4.40 2.60
C GLN A 192 -21.14 -3.15 2.76
N ARG A 193 -20.25 -2.86 1.79
CA ARG A 193 -19.46 -1.61 1.78
C ARG A 193 -20.36 -0.39 1.63
N PHE A 194 -21.32 -0.46 0.71
CA PHE A 194 -22.31 0.57 0.51
C PHE A 194 -23.12 0.81 1.78
N VAL A 195 -23.59 -0.24 2.46
CA VAL A 195 -24.31 -0.14 3.75
C VAL A 195 -23.44 0.51 4.83
N ALA A 196 -22.16 0.16 4.93
CA ALA A 196 -21.25 0.76 5.91
C ALA A 196 -21.02 2.25 5.63
N ILE A 197 -20.73 2.63 4.38
CA ILE A 197 -20.52 4.04 3.97
C ILE A 197 -21.80 4.85 4.17
N SER A 198 -22.95 4.30 3.76
CA SER A 198 -24.25 4.96 3.88
C SER A 198 -24.69 5.13 5.33
N THR A 199 -24.40 4.16 6.20
CA THR A 199 -24.63 4.26 7.64
C THR A 199 -23.73 5.34 8.26
N ALA A 200 -22.44 5.38 7.91
CA ALA A 200 -21.53 6.42 8.39
C ALA A 200 -21.96 7.83 7.95
N LEU A 201 -22.44 8.00 6.72
CA LEU A 201 -23.00 9.28 6.24
C LEU A 201 -24.28 9.66 7.00
N LEU A 202 -25.15 8.70 7.26
CA LEU A 202 -26.38 8.92 8.00
C LEU A 202 -26.08 9.33 9.46
N ASP A 203 -25.11 8.70 10.11
CA ASP A 203 -24.68 9.04 11.47
C ASP A 203 -24.10 10.47 11.53
N ARG A 204 -23.30 10.87 10.55
CA ARG A 204 -22.79 12.25 10.43
C ARG A 204 -23.91 13.29 10.28
N SER A 205 -25.07 12.91 9.74
CA SER A 205 -26.27 13.76 9.66
C SER A 205 -27.08 13.85 10.96
N GLY A 206 -26.62 13.21 12.04
CA GLY A 206 -27.34 13.08 13.30
C GLY A 206 -28.20 11.81 13.41
N GLY A 207 -28.01 10.86 12.48
CA GLY A 207 -28.72 9.58 12.42
C GLY A 207 -30.03 9.62 11.62
N GLY A 208 -30.61 8.44 11.38
CA GLY A 208 -31.88 8.27 10.71
C GLY A 208 -33.01 7.84 11.64
N VAL A 209 -34.25 8.02 11.18
CA VAL A 209 -35.46 7.42 11.77
C VAL A 209 -36.17 6.59 10.72
N SER A 210 -36.85 5.53 11.16
CA SER A 210 -37.67 4.72 10.29
C SER A 210 -38.91 5.50 9.80
N LEU A 211 -39.51 5.04 8.71
CA LEU A 211 -40.78 5.59 8.21
C LEU A 211 -41.90 5.55 9.26
N THR A 212 -41.90 4.54 10.13
CA THR A 212 -42.91 4.39 11.19
C THR A 212 -42.68 5.42 12.31
N GLU A 213 -41.43 5.62 12.73
CA GLU A 213 -41.09 6.62 13.76
C GLU A 213 -41.28 8.04 13.24
N GLY A 214 -40.81 8.35 12.02
CA GLY A 214 -40.99 9.67 11.41
C GLY A 214 -42.47 10.04 11.24
N ALA A 215 -43.33 9.05 10.93
CA ALA A 215 -44.77 9.28 10.84
C ALA A 215 -45.39 9.61 12.20
N LYS A 216 -44.95 8.91 13.26
CA LYS A 216 -45.35 9.23 14.65
C LYS A 216 -44.89 10.62 15.06
N MET A 217 -43.65 11.01 14.74
CA MET A 217 -43.11 12.33 15.05
C MET A 217 -43.94 13.46 14.42
N LEU A 218 -44.41 13.26 13.19
CA LEU A 218 -45.23 14.22 12.45
C LEU A 218 -46.74 14.13 12.75
N GLY A 219 -47.19 13.17 13.57
CA GLY A 219 -48.61 12.94 13.83
C GLY A 219 -49.42 12.52 12.60
N ILE A 220 -48.80 11.88 11.60
CA ILE A 220 -49.45 11.42 10.36
C ILE A 220 -49.36 9.90 10.21
N THR A 221 -50.09 9.35 9.24
CA THR A 221 -50.00 7.92 8.93
C THR A 221 -48.69 7.58 8.20
N ARG A 222 -48.18 6.36 8.40
CA ARG A 222 -47.00 5.83 7.67
C ARG A 222 -47.17 5.95 6.14
N GLN A 223 -48.37 5.70 5.63
CA GLN A 223 -48.69 5.82 4.21
C GLN A 223 -48.62 7.27 3.71
N ALA A 224 -49.08 8.24 4.51
CA ALA A 224 -48.97 9.65 4.18
C ALA A 224 -47.51 10.11 4.12
N LEU A 225 -46.66 9.67 5.06
CA LEU A 225 -45.23 9.95 5.02
C LEU A 225 -44.54 9.29 3.82
N HIS A 226 -44.89 8.04 3.51
CA HIS A 226 -44.40 7.36 2.31
C HIS A 226 -44.74 8.14 1.03
N LYS A 227 -45.96 8.67 0.93
CA LYS A 227 -46.39 9.53 -0.17
C LYS A 227 -45.55 10.80 -0.26
N ARG A 228 -45.21 11.42 0.89
CA ARG A 228 -44.31 12.59 0.91
C ARG A 228 -42.89 12.27 0.45
N VAL A 229 -42.35 11.10 0.82
CA VAL A 229 -41.03 10.64 0.33
C VAL A 229 -41.04 10.46 -1.20
N LYS A 230 -42.11 9.88 -1.75
CA LYS A 230 -42.29 9.75 -3.20
C LYS A 230 -42.42 11.09 -3.92
N LEU A 231 -43.07 12.06 -3.29
CA LEU A 231 -43.22 13.42 -3.82
C LEU A 231 -41.98 14.30 -3.61
N GLY A 232 -40.94 13.81 -2.92
CA GLY A 232 -39.74 14.57 -2.58
C GLY A 232 -39.97 15.64 -1.49
N SER A 233 -41.16 15.70 -0.88
CA SER A 233 -41.46 16.61 0.22
C SER A 233 -41.03 16.08 1.59
N ALA A 234 -40.55 14.84 1.64
CA ALA A 234 -39.76 14.28 2.73
C ALA A 234 -38.51 13.63 2.13
N PHE A 235 -37.38 13.76 2.81
CA PHE A 235 -36.11 13.20 2.35
C PHE A 235 -35.95 11.78 2.89
N GLY A 236 -36.12 10.80 2.00
CA GLY A 236 -35.96 9.38 2.31
C GLY A 236 -34.82 8.76 1.52
N LEU A 237 -34.02 7.95 2.21
CA LEU A 237 -32.88 7.20 1.69
C LEU A 237 -33.15 5.71 1.81
N MET A 238 -32.62 4.91 0.89
CA MET A 238 -32.70 3.45 0.96
C MET A 238 -31.43 2.92 1.65
N LEU A 239 -31.59 2.35 2.84
CA LEU A 239 -30.52 1.67 3.58
C LEU A 239 -30.86 0.19 3.64
N GLY A 240 -30.18 -0.63 2.82
CA GLY A 240 -30.58 -2.02 2.58
C GLY A 240 -31.95 -2.08 1.89
N SER A 241 -32.93 -2.72 2.52
CA SER A 241 -34.32 -2.83 2.03
C SER A 241 -35.29 -1.84 2.68
N GLU A 242 -34.80 -0.96 3.55
CA GLU A 242 -35.64 -0.05 4.33
C GLU A 242 -35.44 1.42 3.97
N ILE A 243 -36.54 2.19 4.01
CA ILE A 243 -36.50 3.64 3.88
C ILE A 243 -36.20 4.26 5.23
N VAL A 244 -35.09 4.98 5.30
CA VAL A 244 -34.66 5.77 6.45
C VAL A 244 -34.73 7.26 6.14
N LEU A 245 -35.12 8.06 7.13
CA LEU A 245 -35.26 9.51 7.02
C LEU A 245 -34.23 10.18 7.92
N PRO A 246 -33.28 10.96 7.39
CA PRO A 246 -32.32 11.70 8.22
C PRO A 246 -33.02 12.62 9.22
N LYS A 247 -32.58 12.61 10.49
CA LYS A 247 -33.25 13.32 11.59
C LYS A 247 -33.29 14.83 11.43
N PHE A 248 -32.27 15.43 10.81
CA PHE A 248 -32.18 16.90 10.64
C PHE A 248 -33.40 17.50 9.93
N GLN A 249 -34.12 16.72 9.12
CA GLN A 249 -35.28 17.22 8.40
C GLN A 249 -36.49 17.45 9.30
N PHE A 250 -36.51 16.89 10.51
CA PHE A 250 -37.58 17.07 11.48
C PHE A 250 -37.24 18.25 12.39
N VAL A 251 -37.96 19.35 12.21
CA VAL A 251 -37.84 20.55 13.02
C VAL A 251 -38.99 20.56 14.02
N THR A 252 -38.66 20.50 15.30
CA THR A 252 -39.65 20.64 16.38
C THR A 252 -39.65 22.08 16.87
N ASP A 253 -40.81 22.72 16.81
CA ASP A 253 -41.06 24.04 17.40
C ASP A 253 -42.26 23.95 18.38
N GLY A 254 -42.63 25.08 18.99
CA GLY A 254 -43.73 25.14 19.96
C GLY A 254 -45.10 24.71 19.40
N ASN A 255 -45.24 24.63 18.07
CA ASN A 255 -46.47 24.22 17.38
C ASN A 255 -46.43 22.76 16.89
N GLY A 256 -45.38 22.00 17.21
CA GLY A 256 -45.23 20.59 16.88
C GLY A 256 -44.00 20.30 16.01
N THR A 257 -43.94 19.08 15.48
CA THR A 257 -42.85 18.67 14.58
C THR A 257 -43.29 18.84 13.13
N ARG A 258 -42.48 19.52 12.33
CA ARG A 258 -42.66 19.69 10.89
C ARG A 258 -41.41 19.27 10.13
N LEU A 259 -41.55 19.11 8.83
CA LEU A 259 -40.40 18.88 7.95
C LEU A 259 -39.77 20.23 7.58
N VAL A 260 -38.44 20.24 7.39
CA VAL A 260 -37.74 21.42 6.88
C VAL A 260 -38.26 21.77 5.49
N GLU A 261 -38.44 23.06 5.24
CA GLU A 261 -39.00 23.53 3.98
C GLU A 261 -37.96 23.51 2.86
N GLY A 262 -38.43 23.52 1.61
CA GLY A 262 -37.53 23.56 0.45
C GLY A 262 -36.97 22.21 -0.03
N LEU A 263 -37.17 21.12 0.72
CA LEU A 263 -36.68 19.78 0.34
C LEU A 263 -37.12 19.34 -1.05
N VAL A 264 -38.34 19.69 -1.49
CA VAL A 264 -38.85 19.33 -2.82
C VAL A 264 -37.96 19.88 -3.93
N LYS A 265 -37.54 21.15 -3.81
CA LYS A 265 -36.70 21.80 -4.83
C LYS A 265 -35.34 21.12 -4.94
N ILE A 266 -34.75 20.78 -3.80
CA ILE A 266 -33.41 20.16 -3.75
C ILE A 266 -33.47 18.71 -4.20
N THR A 267 -34.44 17.94 -3.69
CA THR A 267 -34.64 16.54 -4.10
C THR A 267 -34.80 16.43 -5.60
N LYS A 268 -35.58 17.35 -6.20
CA LYS A 268 -35.75 17.39 -7.65
C LYS A 268 -34.43 17.65 -8.40
N LEU A 269 -33.57 18.55 -7.93
CA LEU A 269 -32.27 18.80 -8.59
C LEU A 269 -31.35 17.56 -8.60
N PHE A 270 -31.31 16.82 -7.49
CA PHE A 270 -30.48 15.62 -7.37
C PHE A 270 -31.08 14.42 -8.12
N ASP A 271 -32.41 14.31 -8.17
CA ASP A 271 -33.10 13.30 -8.97
C ASP A 271 -32.93 13.61 -10.48
N ASP A 272 -33.08 14.87 -10.92
CA ASP A 272 -32.96 15.30 -12.32
C ASP A 272 -31.52 15.22 -12.87
N SER A 273 -30.50 15.45 -12.02
CA SER A 273 -29.08 15.34 -12.40
C SER A 273 -28.54 13.90 -12.42
N GLY A 274 -29.27 12.94 -11.86
CA GLY A 274 -28.83 11.56 -11.71
C GLY A 274 -27.79 11.33 -10.60
N ALA A 275 -27.37 12.37 -9.86
CA ALA A 275 -26.44 12.25 -8.73
C ALA A 275 -27.04 11.45 -7.55
N GLY A 276 -28.38 11.47 -7.44
CA GLY A 276 -29.13 10.64 -6.50
C GLY A 276 -29.12 11.14 -5.06
N ARG A 277 -29.91 10.47 -4.23
CA ARG A 277 -30.25 10.93 -2.87
C ARG A 277 -29.12 10.83 -1.85
N TRP A 278 -28.18 9.90 -2.02
CA TRP A 278 -27.01 9.81 -1.15
C TRP A 278 -26.03 10.97 -1.39
N SER A 279 -25.85 11.40 -2.65
CA SER A 279 -25.10 12.62 -2.97
C SER A 279 -25.77 13.86 -2.39
N MET A 280 -27.11 13.93 -2.44
CA MET A 280 -27.87 14.99 -1.76
C MET A 280 -27.59 15.02 -0.26
N LEU A 281 -27.56 13.86 0.43
CA LEU A 281 -27.24 13.83 1.87
C LEU A 281 -25.85 14.40 2.11
N GLN A 282 -24.85 13.98 1.34
CA GLN A 282 -23.48 14.45 1.47
C GLN A 282 -23.39 15.97 1.30
N PHE A 283 -24.01 16.52 0.24
CA PHE A 283 -24.13 17.97 0.05
C PHE A 283 -24.73 18.67 1.26
N LEU A 284 -25.83 18.14 1.83
CA LEU A 284 -26.53 18.79 2.93
C LEU A 284 -25.72 18.84 4.24
N ILE A 285 -24.81 17.89 4.47
CA ILE A 285 -24.05 17.77 5.72
C ILE A 285 -22.63 18.35 5.64
N ASP A 286 -22.07 18.49 4.44
CA ASP A 286 -20.75 19.08 4.24
C ASP A 286 -20.85 20.61 4.20
N ILE A 287 -19.77 21.30 4.60
CA ILE A 287 -19.72 22.77 4.54
C ILE A 287 -19.66 23.19 3.08
N ASP A 288 -20.63 24.00 2.64
CA ASP A 288 -20.65 24.54 1.29
C ASP A 288 -19.92 25.90 1.26
N PRO A 289 -18.94 26.09 0.35
CA PRO A 289 -18.16 27.33 0.29
C PRO A 289 -18.98 28.56 -0.11
N ASN A 290 -20.10 28.39 -0.84
CA ASN A 290 -20.98 29.51 -1.21
C ASN A 290 -21.90 29.93 -0.05
N LEU A 291 -22.15 29.02 0.90
CA LEU A 291 -23.00 29.26 2.06
C LEU A 291 -22.21 29.58 3.34
N ALA A 292 -20.92 29.25 3.37
CA ALA A 292 -20.04 29.29 4.55
C ALA A 292 -20.57 28.49 5.77
N ASP A 293 -21.52 27.59 5.54
CA ASP A 293 -22.11 26.67 6.52
C ASP A 293 -22.67 25.44 5.78
N THR A 294 -23.14 24.44 6.53
CA THR A 294 -23.80 23.26 5.98
C THR A 294 -25.18 23.63 5.40
N PRO A 295 -25.54 23.17 4.18
CA PRO A 295 -26.83 23.50 3.59
C PRO A 295 -28.04 23.10 4.45
N GLN A 296 -27.94 22.02 5.25
CA GLN A 296 -29.02 21.63 6.18
C GLN A 296 -29.31 22.70 7.25
N ARG A 297 -28.28 23.40 7.76
CA ARG A 297 -28.45 24.48 8.74
C ARG A 297 -29.06 25.72 8.09
N VAL A 298 -28.61 26.04 6.88
CA VAL A 298 -29.15 27.17 6.10
C VAL A 298 -30.62 26.95 5.75
N LEU A 299 -31.01 25.71 5.41
CA LEU A 299 -32.42 25.33 5.22
C LEU A 299 -33.25 25.46 6.49
N ALA A 300 -32.70 25.08 7.65
CA ALA A 300 -33.40 25.20 8.93
C ALA A 300 -33.77 26.65 9.27
N VAL A 301 -33.01 27.63 8.77
CA VAL A 301 -33.27 29.08 8.92
C VAL A 301 -34.15 29.64 7.79
N GLY A 302 -34.58 28.82 6.84
CA GLY A 302 -35.53 29.21 5.78
C GLY A 302 -34.91 29.85 4.54
N ARG A 303 -33.58 29.87 4.41
CA ARG A 303 -32.86 30.41 3.24
C ARG A 303 -32.82 29.41 2.09
N ILE A 304 -34.00 29.09 1.55
CA ILE A 304 -34.18 28.00 0.57
C ILE A 304 -33.49 28.29 -0.77
N ASP A 305 -33.63 29.51 -1.30
CA ASP A 305 -33.14 29.82 -2.65
C ASP A 305 -31.60 29.88 -2.71
N ASP A 306 -30.95 30.27 -1.61
CA ASP A 306 -29.49 30.23 -1.47
C ASP A 306 -28.98 28.78 -1.55
N VAL A 307 -29.65 27.86 -0.85
CA VAL A 307 -29.31 26.43 -0.86
C VAL A 307 -29.58 25.80 -2.22
N VAL A 308 -30.65 26.20 -2.91
CA VAL A 308 -30.93 25.77 -4.28
C VAL A 308 -29.82 26.23 -5.23
N THR A 309 -29.30 27.44 -5.05
CA THR A 309 -28.20 27.98 -5.86
C THR A 309 -26.90 27.23 -5.61
N ALA A 310 -26.58 26.97 -4.34
CA ALA A 310 -25.43 26.15 -3.95
C ALA A 310 -25.54 24.72 -4.49
N ALA A 311 -26.74 24.11 -4.44
CA ALA A 311 -26.97 22.77 -4.99
C ALA A 311 -26.74 22.70 -6.50
N LYS A 312 -27.16 23.73 -7.25
CA LYS A 312 -26.85 23.80 -8.70
C LYS A 312 -25.36 23.91 -8.97
N ALA A 313 -24.63 24.69 -8.16
CA ALA A 313 -23.18 24.80 -8.27
C ALA A 313 -22.50 23.46 -7.97
N TYR A 314 -22.92 22.78 -6.91
CA TYR A 314 -22.43 21.46 -6.51
C TYR A 314 -22.64 20.41 -7.61
N LEU A 315 -23.75 20.49 -8.34
CA LEU A 315 -24.09 19.58 -9.44
C LEU A 315 -23.51 20.01 -10.80
N GLY A 316 -22.76 21.11 -10.88
CA GLY A 316 -22.21 21.63 -12.14
C GLY A 316 -23.26 22.19 -13.11
N LEU A 317 -24.47 22.54 -12.62
CA LEU A 317 -25.58 23.03 -13.45
C LEU A 317 -25.54 24.55 -13.71
N ASN A 318 -24.52 25.25 -13.20
CA ASN A 318 -24.32 26.70 -13.37
C ASN A 318 -23.38 27.05 -14.54
N GLU A 319 -22.93 26.07 -15.34
CA GLU A 319 -22.22 26.32 -16.60
C GLU A 319 -23.23 26.36 -17.77
N GLY A 320 -23.87 27.52 -17.93
CA GLY A 320 -24.75 27.85 -19.05
C GLY A 320 -24.76 29.35 -19.31
#